data_AF-A0A7K8JL58-F1
#
_entry.id   AF-A0A7K8JL58-F1
#
_cell.length_a   1.000
_cell.length_b   1.000
_cell.length_c   1.000
_cell.angle_alpha   90.00
_cell.angle_beta   90.00
_cell.angle_gamma   90.00
#
_symmetry.space_group_name_H-M   'P 1'
#
loop_
_entity.id
_entity.type
_entity.pdbx_description
1 polymer ?
#
loop_
_entity_poly.entity_id
_entity_poly.type
_entity_poly.pdbx_seq_one_letter_code
_entity_poly.pdbx_strand_id
1 'polypeptide(L)'
;MSAHLQWMVVRNCSSFLLKRNNQTYSTEPNNLKARNSFRYNGLIHRKTVGVEPAPDGKGIVVVLKKRSGGCSPPFREPQILRDSPQNLFFPSLPLPGQRKPATSYVRVRIRRDARGSLRSLRHLISKNRYRRDLRMVRG
;
A
#
# COMPACT_ATOMS: atom_id res chain seq x y z
N MET A 1 -1.81 -6.83 15.05
CA MET A 1 -3.22 -6.41 15.15
C MET A 1 -3.96 -6.84 13.89
N SER A 2 -5.18 -7.34 14.04
CA SER A 2 -6.01 -7.81 12.93
C SER A 2 -6.81 -6.67 12.31
N ALA A 3 -7.07 -6.74 11.01
CA ALA A 3 -7.79 -5.69 10.28
C ALA A 3 -9.27 -5.59 10.72
N HIS A 4 -9.92 -6.72 11.01
CA HIS A 4 -11.31 -6.77 11.46
C HIS A 4 -11.52 -6.11 12.84
N LEU A 5 -10.59 -6.34 13.77
CA LEU A 5 -10.65 -5.69 15.08
C LEU A 5 -10.49 -4.17 14.95
N GLN A 6 -9.51 -3.72 14.17
CA GLN A 6 -9.32 -2.30 13.90
C GLN A 6 -10.55 -1.67 13.23
N TRP A 7 -11.19 -2.41 12.33
CA TRP A 7 -12.42 -1.96 11.68
C TRP A 7 -13.58 -1.77 12.67
N MET A 8 -13.75 -2.68 13.63
CA MET A 8 -14.80 -2.55 14.65
C MET A 8 -14.65 -1.26 15.46
N VAL A 9 -13.41 -0.83 15.71
CA VAL A 9 -13.11 0.46 16.33
C VAL A 9 -13.37 1.61 15.35
N VAL A 10 -12.72 1.60 14.19
CA VAL A 10 -12.66 2.76 13.27
C VAL A 10 -13.97 3.06 12.54
N ARG A 11 -14.84 2.07 12.33
CA ARG A 11 -16.02 2.14 11.44
C ARG A 11 -16.99 3.29 11.76
N ASN A 12 -17.08 3.71 13.02
CA ASN A 12 -18.09 4.68 13.49
C ASN A 12 -17.53 5.91 14.21
N CYS A 13 -16.26 5.90 14.64
CA CYS A 13 -15.66 6.96 15.47
C CYS A 13 -14.33 7.52 14.94
N SER A 14 -14.04 7.36 13.65
CA SER A 14 -12.83 7.93 13.04
C SER A 14 -12.98 9.41 12.68
N SER A 15 -11.90 10.18 12.83
CA SER A 15 -11.86 11.60 12.45
C SER A 15 -12.00 11.85 10.95
N PHE A 16 -11.63 10.86 10.12
CA PHE A 16 -11.78 10.92 8.66
C PHE A 16 -13.22 10.73 8.17
N LEU A 17 -14.15 10.39 9.07
CA LEU A 17 -15.49 10.02 8.72
C LEU A 17 -16.36 11.26 8.48
N LEU A 18 -16.97 11.34 7.29
CA LEU A 18 -17.94 12.37 6.93
C LEU A 18 -19.32 11.75 6.74
N LYS A 19 -20.32 12.21 7.51
CA LYS A 19 -21.73 11.82 7.39
C LYS A 19 -22.56 13.02 6.97
N ARG A 20 -23.07 13.01 5.73
CA ARG A 20 -23.93 14.06 5.17
C ARG A 20 -24.87 13.45 4.13
N ASN A 21 -26.08 13.98 3.99
CA ASN A 21 -27.04 13.60 2.94
C ASN A 21 -27.27 12.07 2.83
N ASN A 22 -27.44 11.40 3.98
CA ASN A 22 -27.58 9.93 4.10
C ASN A 22 -26.43 9.11 3.47
N GLN A 23 -25.27 9.73 3.25
CA GLN A 23 -24.08 9.09 2.70
C GLN A 23 -22.94 9.19 3.71
N THR A 24 -22.12 8.12 3.76
CA THR A 24 -20.97 8.03 4.66
C THR A 24 -19.68 7.88 3.87
N TYR A 25 -18.83 8.89 3.95
CA TYR A 25 -17.54 8.96 3.29
C TYR A 25 -16.39 8.88 4.29
N SER A 26 -15.20 8.61 3.78
CA SER A 26 -13.94 8.61 4.53
C SER A 26 -12.89 9.37 3.74
N THR A 27 -12.30 10.41 4.34
CA THR A 27 -11.24 11.25 3.75
C THR A 27 -9.83 10.74 4.04
N GLU A 28 -9.71 9.46 4.40
CA GLU A 28 -8.41 8.87 4.71
C GLU A 28 -7.51 8.72 3.46
N PRO A 29 -6.18 8.85 3.63
CA PRO A 29 -5.25 8.62 2.53
C PRO A 29 -5.29 7.15 2.08
N ASN A 30 -5.06 6.91 0.80
CA ASN A 30 -5.08 5.58 0.16
C ASN A 30 -6.46 4.87 0.17
N ASN A 31 -7.56 5.63 0.21
CA ASN A 31 -8.91 5.11 -0.06
C ASN A 31 -9.33 5.43 -1.50
N LEU A 32 -9.40 4.40 -2.35
CA LEU A 32 -9.66 4.55 -3.79
C LEU A 32 -11.08 5.04 -4.13
N LYS A 33 -12.08 4.88 -3.26
CA LYS A 33 -13.47 5.32 -3.50
C LYS A 33 -13.93 6.44 -2.56
N ALA A 34 -13.11 6.83 -1.59
CA ALA A 34 -13.51 7.70 -0.48
C ALA A 34 -14.78 7.23 0.28
N ARG A 35 -15.14 5.94 0.18
CA ARG A 35 -16.31 5.36 0.87
C ARG A 35 -15.87 4.76 2.19
N ASN A 36 -16.67 4.93 3.24
CA ASN A 36 -16.45 4.24 4.50
C ASN A 36 -16.83 2.76 4.34
N SER A 37 -15.85 1.91 4.09
CA SER A 37 -16.05 0.47 3.87
C SER A 37 -14.79 -0.30 4.23
N PHE A 38 -14.95 -1.48 4.81
CA PHE A 38 -13.83 -2.34 5.19
C PHE A 38 -12.87 -2.60 4.02
N ARG A 39 -13.38 -2.83 2.81
CA ARG A 39 -12.58 -3.17 1.62
C ARG A 39 -11.64 -2.04 1.18
N TYR A 40 -12.10 -0.80 1.22
CA TYR A 40 -11.40 0.34 0.61
C TYR A 40 -10.53 1.13 1.60
N ASN A 41 -10.55 0.75 2.88
CA ASN A 41 -9.81 1.46 3.91
C ASN A 41 -8.28 1.35 3.72
N GLY A 42 -7.58 2.49 3.81
CA GLY A 42 -6.14 2.60 3.58
C GLY A 42 -5.26 2.47 4.83
N LEU A 43 -5.87 2.40 6.02
CA LEU A 43 -5.15 2.41 7.30
C LEU A 43 -5.10 1.01 7.92
N ILE A 44 -6.23 0.30 7.93
CA ILE A 44 -6.40 -0.99 8.63
C ILE A 44 -5.71 -2.16 7.91
N HIS A 45 -5.53 -2.07 6.60
CA HIS A 45 -5.01 -3.18 5.80
C HIS A 45 -3.49 -3.21 5.80
N ARG A 46 -2.92 -4.43 5.78
CA ARG A 46 -1.47 -4.66 5.63
C ARG A 46 -0.95 -4.34 4.24
N LYS A 47 -1.83 -4.46 3.25
CA LYS A 47 -1.59 -4.14 1.85
C LYS A 47 -2.58 -3.07 1.43
N THR A 48 -2.08 -1.97 0.89
CA THR A 48 -2.93 -0.87 0.40
C THR A 48 -2.37 -0.36 -0.91
N VAL A 49 -3.28 0.13 -1.74
CA VAL A 49 -2.94 0.73 -3.02
C VAL A 49 -3.59 2.11 -3.01
N GLY A 50 -2.76 3.14 -3.10
CA GLY A 50 -3.17 4.51 -3.34
C GLY A 50 -2.77 4.91 -4.75
N VAL A 51 -3.57 5.79 -5.34
CA VAL A 51 -3.22 6.47 -6.59
C VAL A 51 -3.40 7.96 -6.32
N GLU A 52 -2.33 8.70 -6.53
CA GLU A 52 -2.29 10.13 -6.33
C GLU A 52 -1.79 10.81 -7.61
N PRO A 53 -2.23 12.05 -7.87
CA PRO A 53 -1.63 12.83 -8.94
C PRO A 53 -0.15 13.09 -8.62
N ALA A 54 0.70 13.09 -9.65
CA ALA A 54 2.07 13.54 -9.48
C ALA A 54 2.10 15.03 -9.11
N PRO A 55 3.00 15.45 -8.19
CA PRO A 55 3.11 16.87 -7.81
C PRO A 55 3.47 17.75 -9.02
N ASP A 56 4.17 17.17 -9.99
CA ASP A 56 4.61 17.84 -11.20
C ASP A 56 3.48 18.00 -12.25
N GLY A 57 2.24 17.58 -11.93
CA GLY A 57 1.10 17.55 -12.85
C GLY A 57 1.22 16.54 -14.01
N LYS A 58 2.39 15.89 -14.13
CA LYS A 58 2.71 14.94 -15.20
C LYS A 58 2.77 13.51 -14.67
N GLY A 59 1.77 12.72 -15.03
CA GLY A 59 1.67 11.30 -14.69
C GLY A 59 1.02 11.05 -13.34
N ILE A 60 1.18 9.82 -12.85
CA ILE A 60 0.53 9.34 -11.61
C ILE A 60 1.56 8.80 -10.63
N VAL A 61 1.23 8.87 -9.35
CA VAL A 61 2.00 8.25 -8.27
C VAL A 61 1.19 7.11 -7.69
N VAL A 62 1.75 5.91 -7.75
CA VAL A 62 1.16 4.73 -7.12
C VAL A 62 1.81 4.54 -5.76
N VAL A 63 0.99 4.56 -4.72
CA VAL A 63 1.41 4.37 -3.33
C VAL A 63 1.10 2.93 -2.92
N LEU A 64 2.11 2.22 -2.41
CA LEU A 64 1.99 0.83 -1.97
C LEU A 64 2.52 0.69 -0.56
N LYS A 65 1.84 -0.10 0.27
CA LYS A 65 2.32 -0.39 1.62
C LYS A 65 3.45 -1.43 1.60
N LYS A 66 4.56 -1.14 2.26
CA LYS A 66 5.69 -2.06 2.41
C LYS A 66 5.26 -3.24 3.30
N ARG A 67 5.66 -4.45 2.91
CA ARG A 67 5.53 -5.64 3.76
C ARG A 67 6.79 -5.78 4.61
N SER A 68 6.63 -6.10 5.89
CA SER A 68 7.74 -6.46 6.78
C SER A 68 8.45 -7.73 6.26
N GLY A 69 9.78 -7.69 6.17
CA GLY A 69 10.60 -8.81 5.67
C GLY A 69 11.15 -8.66 4.23
N GLY A 70 10.91 -7.53 3.56
CA GLY A 70 11.56 -7.22 2.27
C GLY A 70 12.71 -6.24 2.45
N CYS A 71 13.93 -6.74 2.64
CA CYS A 71 15.12 -6.03 2.21
C CYS A 71 15.23 -6.21 0.70
N SER A 72 14.72 -5.24 -0.07
CA SER A 72 15.24 -4.78 -1.37
C SER A 72 14.13 -4.03 -2.15
N PRO A 73 14.45 -2.90 -2.80
CA PRO A 73 13.68 -2.44 -3.97
C PRO A 73 13.84 -3.48 -5.11
N PRO A 74 12.96 -3.51 -6.13
CA PRO A 74 13.11 -4.40 -7.29
C PRO A 74 14.23 -3.92 -8.23
N PHE A 75 15.42 -3.64 -7.70
CA PHE A 75 16.62 -3.39 -8.47
C PHE A 75 17.70 -4.34 -7.95
N ARG A 76 18.15 -5.21 -8.87
CA ARG A 76 19.07 -6.32 -8.62
C ARG A 76 20.44 -5.74 -8.24
N GLU A 77 20.93 -6.01 -7.03
CA GLU A 77 22.27 -5.61 -6.58
C GLU A 77 23.31 -6.66 -7.05
N PRO A 78 24.51 -6.27 -7.54
CA PRO A 78 25.50 -7.21 -8.06
C PRO A 78 26.13 -8.05 -6.95
N GLN A 79 26.32 -9.34 -7.21
CA GLN A 79 26.93 -10.26 -6.26
C GLN A 79 28.44 -10.04 -6.20
N ILE A 80 28.93 -9.37 -5.15
CA ILE A 80 30.35 -9.41 -4.81
C ILE A 80 30.45 -9.61 -3.29
N LEU A 81 31.32 -10.57 -2.93
CA LEU A 81 31.71 -11.00 -1.58
C LEU A 81 30.80 -12.02 -0.89
N ARG A 82 30.79 -13.23 -1.44
CA ARG A 82 30.77 -14.44 -0.62
C ARG A 82 32.21 -14.81 -0.35
N ASP A 83 32.67 -14.67 0.89
CA ASP A 83 33.63 -15.60 1.49
C ASP A 83 33.66 -15.42 3.01
N SER A 84 33.86 -16.56 3.69
CA SER A 84 34.09 -16.80 5.12
C SER A 84 32.88 -17.10 6.04
N PRO A 85 32.88 -18.27 6.72
CA PRO A 85 31.85 -18.73 7.64
C PRO A 85 32.22 -18.46 9.11
N GLN A 86 31.22 -18.18 9.96
CA GLN A 86 31.05 -18.77 11.30
C GLN A 86 29.81 -18.19 12.01
N ASN A 87 29.15 -19.07 12.76
CA ASN A 87 27.88 -18.87 13.45
C ASN A 87 27.90 -17.72 14.47
N LEU A 88 26.91 -16.82 14.38
CA LEU A 88 26.19 -16.36 15.55
C LEU A 88 24.68 -16.37 15.26
N PHE A 89 24.01 -17.24 16.00
CA PHE A 89 22.56 -17.38 16.08
C PHE A 89 21.96 -16.08 16.59
N PHE A 90 21.60 -15.16 15.69
CA PHE A 90 20.70 -14.08 16.04
C PHE A 90 19.27 -14.60 15.87
N PRO A 91 18.44 -14.67 16.93
CA PRO A 91 17.02 -14.95 16.75
C PRO A 91 16.49 -13.82 15.87
N SER A 92 16.00 -14.17 14.69
CA SER A 92 15.45 -13.21 13.74
C SER A 92 14.18 -12.61 14.34
N LEU A 93 14.33 -11.53 15.10
CA LEU A 93 13.23 -10.69 15.54
C LEU A 93 12.51 -10.20 14.28
N PRO A 94 11.21 -10.53 14.10
CA PRO A 94 10.48 -10.12 12.91
C PRO A 94 10.21 -8.61 13.02
N LEU A 95 11.04 -7.80 12.36
CA LEU A 95 10.88 -6.34 12.42
C LEU A 95 9.54 -5.93 11.78
N PRO A 96 8.62 -5.28 12.54
CA PRO A 96 7.29 -4.95 12.08
C PRO A 96 7.32 -3.67 11.22
N GLY A 97 7.58 -3.80 9.92
CA GLY A 97 7.44 -2.73 8.93
C GLY A 97 6.04 -2.08 8.85
N GLN A 98 5.04 -2.62 9.57
CA GLN A 98 3.71 -2.02 9.71
C GLN A 98 3.63 -0.94 10.80
N ARG A 99 4.49 -1.00 11.82
CA ARG A 99 4.46 -0.09 13.00
C ARG A 99 5.35 1.14 12.83
N LYS A 100 5.98 1.30 11.66
CA LYS A 100 6.90 2.40 11.34
C LYS A 100 6.27 3.24 10.22
N PRO A 101 5.41 4.23 10.55
CA PRO A 101 4.63 4.95 9.56
C PRO A 101 5.50 5.65 8.52
N ALA A 102 6.62 6.25 8.94
CA ALA A 102 7.57 6.95 8.07
C ALA A 102 8.11 6.09 6.92
N THR A 103 8.35 4.79 7.14
CA THR A 103 8.92 3.87 6.14
C THR A 103 7.89 2.87 5.60
N SER A 104 6.61 3.04 5.94
CA SER A 104 5.58 2.04 5.66
C SER A 104 5.03 2.10 4.24
N TYR A 105 5.26 3.20 3.51
CA TYR A 105 4.77 3.39 2.15
C TYR A 105 5.93 3.52 1.14
N VAL A 106 5.71 2.98 -0.05
CA VAL A 106 6.59 3.12 -1.22
C VAL A 106 5.80 3.82 -2.30
N ARG A 107 6.34 4.91 -2.84
CA ARG A 107 5.71 5.71 -3.88
C ARG A 107 6.45 5.50 -5.20
N VAL A 108 5.73 5.05 -6.23
CA VAL A 108 6.29 4.81 -7.57
C VAL A 108 5.65 5.80 -8.53
N ARG A 109 6.46 6.65 -9.15
CA ARG A 109 6.01 7.59 -10.18
C ARG A 109 5.92 6.86 -11.52
N ILE A 110 4.81 7.01 -12.23
CA ILE A 110 4.61 6.50 -13.58
C ILE A 110 4.41 7.69 -14.52
N ARG A 111 5.39 7.90 -15.38
CA ARG A 111 5.37 8.90 -16.46
C ARG A 111 5.31 8.17 -17.80
N ARG A 112 4.13 7.69 -18.17
CA ARG A 112 3.85 6.99 -19.43
C ARG A 112 2.56 7.56 -20.03
N ASP A 113 2.20 7.10 -21.23
CA ASP A 113 0.90 7.35 -21.83
C ASP A 113 -0.24 6.79 -20.95
N ALA A 114 -1.48 7.21 -21.22
CA ALA A 114 -2.65 6.82 -20.42
C ALA A 114 -2.83 5.29 -20.40
N ARG A 115 -2.70 4.63 -21.56
CA ARG A 115 -2.91 3.18 -21.70
C ARG A 115 -1.76 2.40 -21.08
N GLY A 116 -0.52 2.82 -21.29
CA GLY A 116 0.66 2.24 -20.67
C GLY A 116 0.64 2.36 -19.14
N SER A 117 0.19 3.50 -18.61
CA SER A 117 0.05 3.73 -17.16
C SER A 117 -0.98 2.80 -16.53
N LEU A 118 -2.18 2.70 -17.12
CA LEU A 118 -3.23 1.80 -16.64
C LEU A 118 -2.83 0.32 -16.76
N ARG A 119 -2.16 -0.06 -17.85
CA ARG A 119 -1.63 -1.42 -18.04
C ARG A 119 -0.61 -1.77 -16.95
N SER A 120 0.27 -0.83 -16.63
CA SER A 120 1.30 -1.00 -15.58
C SER A 120 0.66 -1.19 -14.21
N LEU A 121 -0.33 -0.36 -13.86
CA LEU A 121 -1.09 -0.48 -12.62
C LEU A 121 -1.82 -1.82 -12.53
N ARG A 122 -2.50 -2.22 -13.62
CA ARG A 122 -3.21 -3.51 -13.69
C ARG A 122 -2.26 -4.68 -13.49
N HIS A 123 -1.09 -4.67 -14.15
CA HIS A 123 -0.08 -5.72 -13.97
C HIS A 123 0.45 -5.75 -12.55
N LEU A 124 0.79 -4.60 -11.96
CA LEU A 124 1.27 -4.51 -10.58
C LEU A 124 0.28 -5.15 -9.59
N ILE A 125 -1.02 -4.92 -9.76
CA ILE A 125 -2.03 -5.47 -8.85
C ILE A 125 -2.29 -6.97 -9.12
N SER A 126 -2.42 -7.34 -10.39
CA SER A 126 -2.87 -8.68 -10.78
C SER A 126 -1.77 -9.74 -10.83
N LYS A 127 -0.61 -9.40 -11.43
CA LYS A 127 0.53 -10.30 -11.61
C LYS A 127 1.26 -10.51 -10.28
N ASN A 128 1.46 -9.46 -9.48
CA ASN A 128 2.14 -9.59 -8.18
C ASN A 128 1.24 -10.11 -7.06
N ARG A 129 -0.03 -10.47 -7.37
CA ARG A 129 -1.01 -10.97 -6.39
C ARG A 129 -1.12 -10.07 -5.16
N TYR A 130 -0.97 -8.76 -5.35
CA TYR A 130 -0.87 -7.83 -4.23
C TYR A 130 -2.24 -7.66 -3.57
N ARG A 131 -3.20 -7.03 -4.26
CA ARG A 131 -4.61 -6.91 -3.84
C ARG A 131 -5.54 -6.94 -5.05
N ARG A 132 -5.79 -8.16 -5.56
CA ARG A 132 -6.57 -8.39 -6.79
C ARG A 132 -8.00 -7.85 -6.68
N ASP A 133 -8.54 -7.77 -5.47
CA ASP A 133 -9.83 -7.16 -5.16
C ASP A 133 -9.89 -5.67 -5.54
N LEU A 134 -8.77 -4.94 -5.49
CA LEU A 134 -8.71 -3.52 -5.84
C LEU A 134 -8.34 -3.28 -7.32
N ARG A 135 -8.23 -4.33 -8.15
CA ARG A 135 -7.79 -4.22 -9.56
C ARG A 135 -8.73 -3.36 -10.42
N MET A 136 -10.03 -3.52 -10.23
CA MET A 136 -11.06 -2.77 -10.93
C MET A 136 -12.03 -2.27 -9.89
N VAL A 137 -11.75 -1.08 -9.39
CA VAL A 137 -12.70 -0.32 -8.59
C VAL A 137 -13.62 0.37 -9.60
N ARG A 138 -14.82 -0.17 -9.81
CA ARG A 138 -15.84 0.45 -10.66
C ARG A 138 -16.44 1.65 -9.93
N GLY A 139 -16.68 2.75 -10.65
CA GLY A 139 -17.33 3.98 -10.16
C GLY A 139 -18.67 3.66 -9.52
#